data_AF-A0A661BH29-F1
#
_entry.id   AF-A0A661BH29-F1
#
_cell.length_a   1.000
_cell.length_b   1.000
_cell.length_c   1.000
_cell.angle_alpha   90.00
_cell.angle_beta   90.00
_cell.angle_gamma   90.00
#
_symmetry.space_group_name_H-M   'P 1'
#
loop_
_entity.id
_entity.type
_entity.pdbx_description
1 polymer ?
#
loop_
_entity_poly.entity_id
_entity_poly.type
_entity_poly.pdbx_seq_one_letter_code
_entity_poly.pdbx_strand_id
1 'polypeptide(L)'
;MLRDKLLFLARFFASAIVLFLLWFFVRDAYISVVGRISVWLSSIFSLGKLEYLVTRSGKLFVRSYAMRADFSVSANPVVANIIPFWALLVASKNIHWNKKLKDALLGFGILLLFHIVALSVIILFVESGSTTLEGIKVFIDALLLAFLPFFLWIFFAGREVSFDRMFE
;
A
#
# COMPACT_ATOMS: atom_id res chain seq x y z
N MET A 1 -28.91 0.37 14.22
CA MET A 1 -27.83 1.39 14.20
C MET A 1 -26.56 0.93 14.92
N LEU A 2 -26.52 0.82 16.27
CA LEU A 2 -25.30 0.36 16.98
C LEU A 2 -24.90 -1.09 16.63
N ARG A 3 -25.89 -1.99 16.58
CA ARG A 3 -25.69 -3.40 16.18
C ARG A 3 -25.05 -3.53 14.80
N ASP A 4 -25.48 -2.73 13.83
CA ASP A 4 -24.97 -2.78 12.45
C ASP A 4 -23.53 -2.27 12.37
N LYS A 5 -23.19 -1.22 13.13
CA LYS A 5 -21.82 -0.70 13.28
C LYS A 5 -20.90 -1.74 13.91
N LEU A 6 -21.34 -2.40 14.99
CA LEU A 6 -20.58 -3.47 15.65
C LEU A 6 -20.37 -4.68 14.73
N LEU A 7 -21.40 -5.07 13.96
CA LEU A 7 -21.29 -6.15 12.98
C LEU A 7 -20.32 -5.82 11.85
N PHE A 8 -20.32 -4.57 11.37
CA PHE A 8 -19.34 -4.11 10.37
C PHE A 8 -17.91 -4.20 10.93
N LEU A 9 -17.69 -3.66 12.14
CA LEU A 9 -16.37 -3.72 12.79
C LEU A 9 -15.90 -5.16 13.00
N ALA A 10 -16.77 -6.04 13.50
CA ALA A 10 -16.44 -7.45 13.69
C ALA A 10 -16.05 -8.13 12.37
N ARG A 11 -16.78 -7.88 11.29
CA ARG A 11 -16.45 -8.40 9.94
C ARG A 11 -15.15 -7.83 9.41
N PHE A 12 -14.91 -6.54 9.61
CA PHE A 12 -13.67 -5.89 9.22
C PHE A 12 -12.47 -6.53 9.94
N PHE A 13 -12.51 -6.65 11.26
CA PHE A 13 -11.41 -7.25 12.03
C PHE A 13 -11.20 -8.73 11.67
N ALA A 14 -12.28 -9.51 11.54
CA ALA A 14 -12.18 -10.91 11.13
C ALA A 14 -11.54 -11.03 9.73
N SER A 15 -11.96 -10.20 8.78
CA SER A 15 -11.40 -10.20 7.42
C SER A 15 -9.95 -9.74 7.41
N ALA A 16 -9.61 -8.71 8.19
CA ALA A 16 -8.25 -8.20 8.30
C ALA A 16 -7.28 -9.24 8.86
N ILE A 17 -7.69 -10.02 9.86
CA ILE A 17 -6.88 -11.12 10.42
C ILE A 17 -6.62 -12.18 9.35
N VAL A 18 -7.67 -12.63 8.64
CA VAL A 18 -7.53 -13.63 7.58
C VAL A 18 -6.62 -13.11 6.46
N LEU A 19 -6.83 -11.88 5.99
CA LEU A 19 -6.03 -11.25 4.96
C LEU A 19 -4.57 -11.05 5.40
N PHE A 20 -4.32 -10.72 6.67
CA PHE A 20 -2.97 -10.59 7.21
C PHE A 20 -2.22 -11.93 7.19
N LEU A 21 -2.88 -13.02 7.58
CA LEU A 21 -2.30 -14.36 7.50
C LEU A 21 -1.99 -14.77 6.06
N LEU A 22 -2.93 -14.53 5.13
CA LEU A 22 -2.72 -14.79 3.70
C LEU A 22 -1.59 -13.93 3.13
N TRP A 23 -1.52 -12.66 3.54
CA TRP A 23 -0.51 -11.71 3.11
C TRP A 23 0.90 -12.22 3.41
N PHE A 24 1.11 -12.89 4.54
CA PHE A 24 2.42 -13.43 4.91
C PHE A 24 3.06 -14.31 3.82
N PHE A 25 2.24 -15.07 3.08
CA PHE A 25 2.71 -15.98 2.02
C PHE A 25 3.03 -15.27 0.70
N VAL A 26 2.31 -14.19 0.39
CA VAL A 26 2.42 -13.49 -0.92
C VAL A 26 3.19 -12.18 -0.84
N ARG A 27 3.43 -11.65 0.36
CA ARG A 27 4.05 -10.35 0.62
C ARG A 27 5.38 -10.18 -0.09
N ASP A 28 6.31 -11.12 0.08
CA ASP A 28 7.66 -10.96 -0.47
C ASP A 28 7.66 -11.05 -2.01
N ALA A 29 6.76 -11.84 -2.60
CA ALA A 29 6.54 -11.86 -4.05
C ALA A 29 6.00 -10.50 -4.54
N TYR A 30 5.00 -9.95 -3.85
CA TYR A 30 4.47 -8.62 -4.16
C TYR A 30 5.55 -7.54 -4.05
N ILE A 31 6.28 -7.50 -2.94
CA ILE A 31 7.38 -6.54 -2.72
C ILE A 31 8.48 -6.71 -3.76
N SER A 32 8.79 -7.94 -4.20
CA SER A 32 9.73 -8.17 -5.30
C SER A 32 9.26 -7.52 -6.61
N VAL A 33 7.98 -7.70 -6.98
CA VAL A 33 7.43 -7.08 -8.20
C VAL A 33 7.47 -5.56 -8.10
N VAL A 34 6.93 -4.99 -7.02
CA VAL A 34 6.92 -3.54 -6.82
C VAL A 34 8.35 -3.01 -6.77
N GLY A 35 9.23 -3.66 -6.03
CA GLY A 35 10.63 -3.27 -5.86
C GLY A 35 11.41 -3.27 -7.17
N ARG A 36 11.21 -4.24 -8.06
CA ARG A 36 11.83 -4.24 -9.40
C ARG A 36 11.40 -3.05 -10.22
N ILE A 37 10.09 -2.76 -10.24
CA ILE A 37 9.55 -1.60 -10.98
C ILE A 37 10.06 -0.29 -10.37
N SER A 38 10.06 -0.18 -9.04
CA SER A 38 10.55 1.01 -8.33
C SER A 38 12.04 1.24 -8.55
N VAL A 39 12.88 0.20 -8.52
CA VAL A 39 14.31 0.34 -8.82
C VAL A 39 14.52 0.75 -10.27
N TRP A 40 13.80 0.14 -11.22
CA TRP A 40 13.86 0.54 -12.62
C TRP A 40 13.48 2.02 -12.82
N LEU A 41 12.36 2.47 -12.25
CA LEU A 41 11.95 3.88 -12.31
C LEU A 41 12.95 4.81 -11.63
N SER A 42 13.43 4.43 -10.45
CA SER A 42 14.42 5.23 -9.71
C SER A 42 15.72 5.36 -10.49
N SER A 43 16.10 4.33 -11.26
CA SER A 43 17.31 4.34 -12.10
C SER A 43 17.31 5.43 -13.19
N ILE A 44 16.12 5.97 -13.52
CA ILE A 44 15.97 7.07 -14.50
C ILE A 44 16.39 8.41 -13.88
N PHE A 45 16.22 8.56 -12.55
CA PHE A 45 16.43 9.80 -11.81
C PHE A 45 17.59 9.73 -10.81
N SER A 46 18.24 8.57 -10.69
CA SER A 46 19.34 8.32 -9.77
C SER A 46 20.64 8.97 -10.24
N LEU A 47 21.55 9.17 -9.29
CA LEU A 47 22.90 9.73 -9.55
C LEU A 47 23.85 8.71 -10.20
N GLY A 48 23.45 7.43 -10.23
CA GLY A 48 24.15 6.36 -10.94
C GLY A 48 23.23 5.16 -11.15
N LYS A 49 23.76 4.05 -11.68
CA LYS A 49 22.96 2.84 -11.89
C LYS A 49 22.47 2.29 -10.54
N LEU A 50 21.20 1.90 -10.49
CA LEU A 50 20.63 1.10 -9.40
C LEU A 50 20.35 -0.32 -9.88
N GLU A 51 20.50 -1.30 -8.99
CA GLU A 51 20.23 -2.69 -9.30
C GLU A 51 19.46 -3.37 -8.17
N TYR A 52 18.35 -4.00 -8.53
CA TYR A 52 17.56 -4.83 -7.63
C TYR A 52 18.36 -6.10 -7.33
N LEU A 53 18.56 -6.41 -6.05
CA LEU A 53 19.24 -7.65 -5.65
C LEU A 53 18.22 -8.72 -5.25
N VAL A 54 17.48 -8.46 -4.18
CA VAL A 54 16.56 -9.46 -3.59
C VAL A 54 15.55 -8.79 -2.67
N THR A 55 14.46 -9.50 -2.39
CA THR A 55 13.52 -9.17 -1.32
C THR A 55 13.64 -10.22 -0.22
N ARG A 56 13.80 -9.78 1.04
CA ARG A 56 13.83 -10.69 2.19
C ARG A 56 13.20 -10.04 3.41
N SER A 57 12.30 -10.75 4.09
CA SER A 57 11.69 -10.32 5.35
C SER A 57 11.03 -8.94 5.25
N GLY A 58 10.39 -8.64 4.12
CA GLY A 58 9.72 -7.35 3.92
C GLY A 58 10.63 -6.16 3.62
N LYS A 59 11.91 -6.43 3.35
CA LYS A 59 12.89 -5.43 2.90
C LYS A 59 13.30 -5.68 1.46
N LEU A 60 13.56 -4.59 0.75
CA LEU A 60 14.12 -4.53 -0.57
C LEU A 60 15.61 -4.24 -0.47
N PHE A 61 16.46 -5.06 -1.10
CA PHE A 61 17.91 -4.83 -1.16
C PHE A 61 18.29 -4.31 -2.54
N VAL A 62 19.01 -3.19 -2.57
CA VAL A 62 19.38 -2.46 -3.78
C VAL A 62 20.88 -2.15 -3.74
N ARG A 63 21.54 -2.30 -4.89
CA ARG A 63 22.91 -1.82 -5.09
C ARG A 63 22.88 -0.45 -5.75
N SER A 64 23.57 0.53 -5.17
CA SER A 64 23.89 1.78 -5.86
C SER A 64 25.36 1.79 -6.26
N TYR A 65 25.58 1.95 -7.56
CA TYR A 65 26.92 2.10 -8.12
C TYR A 65 27.50 3.50 -7.86
N ALA A 66 26.66 4.51 -7.63
CA ALA A 66 27.10 5.84 -7.23
C ALA A 66 27.63 5.83 -5.78
N MET A 67 26.94 5.16 -4.86
CA MET A 67 27.36 5.03 -3.46
C MET A 67 28.47 3.99 -3.27
N ARG A 68 28.69 3.11 -4.26
CA ARG A 68 29.55 1.92 -4.15
C ARG A 68 29.18 1.02 -2.97
N ALA A 69 27.88 0.90 -2.69
CA ALA A 69 27.36 0.17 -1.54
C ALA A 69 26.01 -0.47 -1.85
N ASP A 70 25.70 -1.52 -1.08
CA ASP A 70 24.39 -2.13 -1.02
C ASP A 70 23.62 -1.53 0.17
N PHE A 71 22.37 -1.17 -0.04
CA PHE A 71 21.49 -0.66 1.00
C PHE A 71 20.14 -1.39 0.99
N SER A 72 19.42 -1.27 2.10
CA SER A 72 18.10 -1.89 2.25
C SER A 72 17.02 -0.85 2.53
N VAL A 73 15.87 -1.02 1.88
CA VAL A 73 14.67 -0.21 2.09
C VAL A 73 13.58 -1.08 2.73
N SER A 74 12.96 -0.59 3.81
CA SER A 74 11.81 -1.27 4.42
C SER A 74 10.57 -1.04 3.57
N ALA A 75 10.06 -2.09 2.93
CA ALA A 75 8.90 -2.02 2.05
C ALA A 75 7.59 -2.38 2.77
N ASN A 76 7.65 -3.14 3.86
CA ASN A 76 6.47 -3.54 4.63
C ASN A 76 5.54 -2.38 5.02
N PRO A 77 6.02 -1.25 5.57
CA PRO A 77 5.14 -0.15 5.96
C PRO A 77 4.40 0.46 4.77
N VAL A 78 5.02 0.43 3.58
CA VAL A 78 4.45 0.98 2.35
C VAL A 78 3.29 0.10 1.86
N VAL A 79 3.45 -1.23 1.90
CA VAL A 79 2.51 -2.16 1.26
C VAL A 79 1.48 -2.77 2.22
N ALA A 80 1.63 -2.60 3.53
CA ALA A 80 0.75 -3.21 4.53
C ALA A 80 -0.70 -2.69 4.46
N ASN A 81 -0.91 -1.51 3.88
CA ASN A 81 -2.19 -0.83 3.76
C ASN A 81 -3.18 -1.52 2.77
N ILE A 82 -2.71 -2.52 2.01
CA ILE A 82 -3.54 -3.40 1.18
C ILE A 82 -4.56 -4.13 2.05
N ILE A 83 -4.14 -4.63 3.21
CA ILE A 83 -4.98 -5.40 4.12
C ILE A 83 -6.20 -4.60 4.59
N PRO A 84 -6.05 -3.40 5.21
CA PRO A 84 -7.21 -2.64 5.64
C PRO A 84 -8.12 -2.23 4.47
N PHE A 85 -7.58 -1.93 3.29
CA PHE A 85 -8.41 -1.63 2.11
C PHE A 85 -9.32 -2.81 1.71
N TRP A 86 -8.75 -3.99 1.53
CA TRP A 86 -9.52 -5.18 1.18
C TRP A 86 -10.50 -5.59 2.30
N ALA A 87 -10.07 -5.48 3.56
CA ALA A 87 -10.94 -5.77 4.70
C ALA A 87 -12.15 -4.84 4.77
N LEU A 88 -11.98 -3.54 4.50
CA LEU A 88 -13.07 -2.57 4.45
C LEU A 88 -14.07 -2.90 3.32
N LEU A 89 -13.58 -3.26 2.13
CA LEU A 89 -14.44 -3.65 1.01
C LEU A 89 -15.24 -4.93 1.27
N VAL A 90 -14.61 -5.95 1.87
CA VAL A 90 -15.28 -7.20 2.23
C VAL A 90 -16.37 -6.93 3.27
N ALA A 91 -16.07 -6.11 4.28
CA ALA A 91 -16.99 -5.77 5.35
C ALA A 91 -18.25 -5.00 4.89
N SER A 92 -18.17 -4.25 3.78
CA SER A 92 -19.31 -3.49 3.23
C SER A 92 -20.44 -4.39 2.73
N LYS A 93 -21.57 -4.48 3.44
CA LYS A 93 -22.64 -5.46 3.15
C LYS A 93 -23.49 -5.14 1.90
N ASN A 94 -23.63 -3.86 1.54
CA ASN A 94 -24.64 -3.41 0.56
C ASN A 94 -24.18 -3.43 -0.90
N ILE A 95 -22.95 -3.87 -1.16
CA ILE A 95 -22.35 -3.85 -2.50
C ILE A 95 -22.44 -5.26 -3.09
N HIS A 96 -22.99 -5.36 -4.30
CA HIS A 96 -23.03 -6.62 -5.05
C HIS A 96 -21.61 -7.17 -5.25
N TRP A 97 -21.43 -8.49 -5.16
CA TRP A 97 -20.11 -9.13 -5.25
C TRP A 97 -19.34 -8.79 -6.54
N ASN A 98 -20.03 -8.72 -7.68
CA ASN A 98 -19.40 -8.35 -8.95
C ASN A 98 -18.85 -6.92 -8.94
N LYS A 99 -19.56 -5.99 -8.29
CA LYS A 99 -19.11 -4.62 -8.11
C LYS A 99 -17.95 -4.55 -7.11
N LYS A 100 -18.05 -5.24 -5.96
CA LYS A 100 -16.96 -5.36 -4.99
C LYS A 100 -15.66 -5.81 -5.62
N LEU A 101 -15.71 -6.83 -6.48
CA LEU A 101 -14.51 -7.35 -7.13
C LEU A 101 -13.89 -6.32 -8.09
N LYS A 102 -14.72 -5.64 -8.90
CA LYS A 102 -14.26 -4.56 -9.78
C LYS A 102 -13.61 -3.42 -8.98
N ASP A 103 -14.28 -2.96 -7.94
CA ASP A 103 -13.81 -1.88 -7.07
C ASP A 103 -12.53 -2.27 -6.32
N ALA A 104 -12.43 -3.52 -5.87
CA ALA A 104 -11.24 -4.04 -5.23
C ALA A 104 -10.05 -4.11 -6.18
N LEU A 105 -10.26 -4.56 -7.43
CA LEU A 105 -9.22 -4.57 -8.47
C LEU A 105 -8.76 -3.15 -8.82
N LEU A 106 -9.70 -2.21 -8.97
CA LEU A 106 -9.38 -0.80 -9.24
C LEU A 106 -8.59 -0.18 -8.09
N GLY A 107 -9.07 -0.30 -6.86
CA GLY A 107 -8.37 0.25 -5.70
C GLY A 107 -7.03 -0.43 -5.44
N PHE A 108 -6.91 -1.73 -5.68
CA PHE A 108 -5.62 -2.42 -5.65
C PHE A 108 -4.65 -1.89 -6.72
N GLY A 109 -5.14 -1.61 -7.94
CA GLY A 109 -4.34 -0.99 -8.99
C GLY A 109 -3.84 0.41 -8.60
N ILE A 110 -4.70 1.22 -7.97
CA ILE A 110 -4.29 2.53 -7.44
C ILE A 110 -3.25 2.37 -6.33
N LEU A 111 -3.49 1.49 -5.35
CA LEU A 111 -2.52 1.19 -4.29
C LEU A 111 -1.18 0.73 -4.86
N LEU A 112 -1.18 -0.13 -5.87
CA LEU A 112 0.03 -0.58 -6.55
C LEU A 112 0.85 0.59 -7.11
N LEU A 113 0.20 1.52 -7.82
CA LEU A 113 0.87 2.71 -8.35
C LEU A 113 1.47 3.56 -7.22
N PHE A 114 0.72 3.75 -6.14
CA PHE A 114 1.20 4.49 -4.98
C PHE A 114 2.39 3.80 -4.29
N HIS A 115 2.39 2.47 -4.16
CA HIS A 115 3.52 1.73 -3.60
C HIS A 115 4.76 1.85 -4.47
N ILE A 116 4.60 1.80 -5.79
CA ILE A 116 5.70 1.97 -6.73
C ILE A 116 6.32 3.37 -6.55
N VAL A 117 5.51 4.42 -6.54
CA VAL A 117 5.97 5.81 -6.36
C VAL A 117 6.64 5.99 -5.00
N ALA A 118 6.00 5.51 -3.92
CA ALA A 118 6.52 5.61 -2.57
C ALA A 118 7.89 4.95 -2.42
N LEU A 119 8.01 3.70 -2.89
CA LEU A 119 9.30 2.99 -2.84
C LEU A 119 10.35 3.67 -3.71
N SER A 120 10.00 4.20 -4.88
CA SER A 120 10.95 4.95 -5.70
C SER A 120 11.47 6.20 -4.99
N VAL A 121 10.58 6.97 -4.34
CA VAL A 121 10.97 8.15 -3.54
C VAL A 121 11.88 7.74 -2.39
N ILE A 122 11.57 6.65 -1.67
CA ILE A 122 12.40 6.17 -0.55
C ILE A 122 13.77 5.72 -1.05
N ILE A 123 13.85 5.01 -2.18
CA ILE A 123 15.12 4.57 -2.78
C ILE A 123 15.98 5.79 -3.13
N LEU A 124 15.42 6.79 -3.82
CA LEU A 124 16.13 8.01 -4.20
C LEU A 124 16.53 8.85 -2.97
N PHE A 125 15.70 8.88 -1.93
CA PHE A 125 16.03 9.52 -0.66
C PHE A 125 17.26 8.86 -0.02
N VAL A 126 17.26 7.54 0.10
CA VAL A 126 18.39 6.80 0.70
C VAL A 126 19.67 6.97 -0.11
N GLU A 127 19.57 7.03 -1.44
CA GLU A 127 20.74 7.24 -2.30
C GLU A 127 21.32 8.67 -2.18
N SER A 128 20.45 9.68 -2.24
CA SER A 128 20.89 11.08 -2.36
C SER A 128 21.07 11.80 -1.02
N GLY A 129 20.42 11.33 0.05
CA GLY A 129 20.32 12.05 1.33
C GLY A 129 19.54 13.37 1.25
N SER A 130 18.70 13.57 0.22
CA SER A 130 17.99 14.82 -0.02
C SER A 130 16.90 15.09 1.02
N THR A 131 16.97 16.25 1.68
CA THR A 131 15.93 16.74 2.62
C THR A 131 14.58 16.95 1.94
N THR A 132 14.56 17.34 0.67
CA THR A 132 13.31 17.44 -0.11
C THR A 132 12.63 16.09 -0.26
N LEU A 133 13.41 15.05 -0.60
CA LEU A 133 12.87 13.68 -0.72
C LEU A 133 12.46 13.10 0.63
N GLU A 134 13.12 13.49 1.72
CA GLU A 134 12.68 13.14 3.08
C GLU A 134 11.28 13.71 3.38
N GLY A 135 11.05 15.00 3.07
CA GLY A 135 9.74 15.63 3.23
C GLY A 135 8.65 14.94 2.41
N ILE A 136 8.95 14.61 1.14
CA ILE A 136 8.01 13.87 0.27
C ILE A 136 7.75 12.47 0.83
N LYS A 137 8.78 11.76 1.29
CA LYS A 137 8.63 10.45 1.93
C LYS A 137 7.70 10.53 3.14
N VAL A 138 7.92 11.48 4.05
CA VAL A 138 7.08 11.64 5.26
C VAL A 138 5.62 11.89 4.88
N PHE A 139 5.38 12.74 3.88
CA PHE A 139 4.03 12.99 3.37
C PHE A 139 3.38 11.73 2.78
N ILE A 140 4.12 10.97 1.96
CA ILE A 140 3.64 9.73 1.34
C ILE A 140 3.36 8.67 2.41
N ASP A 141 4.24 8.51 3.40
CA ASP A 141 4.06 7.56 4.49
C ASP A 141 2.77 7.88 5.26
N ALA A 142 2.52 9.14 5.60
CA ALA A 142 1.28 9.57 6.26
C ALA A 142 0.04 9.29 5.41
N LEU A 143 0.10 9.60 4.10
CA LEU A 143 -0.98 9.33 3.17
C LEU A 143 -1.28 7.83 3.05
N LEU A 144 -0.25 6.98 2.96
CA LEU A 144 -0.40 5.54 2.75
C LEU A 144 -0.84 4.78 4.00
N LEU A 145 -0.32 5.15 5.18
CA LEU A 145 -0.63 4.46 6.43
C LEU A 145 -2.07 4.71 6.88
N ALA A 146 -2.54 5.96 6.78
CA ALA A 146 -3.79 6.36 7.44
C ALA A 146 -4.92 6.70 6.45
N PHE A 147 -4.60 7.39 5.35
CA PHE A 147 -5.63 8.05 4.55
C PHE A 147 -6.07 7.22 3.34
N LEU A 148 -5.13 6.68 2.57
CA LEU A 148 -5.41 6.12 1.25
C LEU A 148 -6.35 4.90 1.27
N PRO A 149 -6.18 3.89 2.15
CA PRO A 149 -7.12 2.75 2.20
C PRO A 149 -8.55 3.18 2.50
N PHE A 150 -8.70 4.13 3.43
CA PHE A 150 -10.00 4.64 3.85
C PHE A 150 -10.62 5.52 2.76
N PHE A 151 -9.83 6.37 2.12
CA PHE A 151 -10.27 7.22 1.01
C PHE A 151 -10.72 6.39 -0.19
N LEU A 152 -9.94 5.38 -0.59
CA LEU A 152 -10.33 4.46 -1.67
C LEU A 152 -11.61 3.72 -1.32
N TRP A 153 -11.73 3.23 -0.09
CA TRP A 153 -12.97 2.60 0.37
C TRP A 153 -14.16 3.56 0.31
N ILE A 154 -14.06 4.79 0.79
CA ILE A 154 -15.15 5.78 0.66
C ILE A 154 -15.49 6.03 -0.81
N PHE A 155 -14.48 6.19 -1.66
CA PHE A 155 -14.70 6.51 -3.07
C PHE A 155 -15.46 5.41 -3.81
N PHE A 156 -15.12 4.14 -3.56
CA PHE A 156 -15.73 2.99 -4.23
C PHE A 156 -16.99 2.47 -3.52
N ALA A 157 -16.93 2.35 -2.20
CA ALA A 157 -17.97 1.75 -1.38
C ALA A 157 -18.83 2.77 -0.62
N GLY A 158 -18.29 3.93 -0.27
CA GLY A 158 -18.98 4.96 0.53
C GLY A 158 -20.23 5.52 -0.12
N ARG A 159 -20.35 5.50 -1.46
CA ARG A 159 -21.58 5.93 -2.16
C ARG A 159 -22.76 4.99 -1.97
N GLU A 160 -22.53 3.71 -1.63
CA GLU A 160 -23.58 2.70 -1.40
C GLU A 160 -23.74 2.36 0.10
N VAL A 161 -22.80 2.81 0.93
CA VAL A 161 -22.99 2.89 2.37
C VAL A 161 -23.71 4.22 2.64
N SER A 162 -25.03 4.27 2.46
CA SER A 162 -25.82 5.47 2.76
C SER A 162 -25.59 5.88 4.22
N PHE A 163 -24.88 6.99 4.43
CA PHE A 163 -24.74 7.62 5.74
C PHE A 163 -25.98 8.45 6.13
N ASP A 164 -26.99 8.53 5.25
CA ASP A 164 -28.27 9.20 5.51
C ASP A 164 -29.04 8.60 6.70
N ARG A 165 -28.72 7.37 7.12
CA ARG A 165 -29.25 6.75 8.35
C ARG A 165 -28.26 6.77 9.52
N MET A 166 -27.19 7.56 9.43
CA MET A 166 -26.10 7.58 10.41
C MET A 166 -26.00 8.88 11.21
N PHE A 167 -26.67 9.95 10.75
CA PHE A 167 -26.75 11.28 11.39
C PHE A 167 -28.18 11.78 11.61
N GLU A 168 -29.18 10.93 11.36
CA GLU A 168 -30.53 11.06 11.93
C GLU A 168 -30.66 10.18 13.17
#